data_AF-A0A9P6QX86-F1
#
_entry.id   AF-A0A9P6QX86-F1
#
_cell.length_a   1.000
_cell.length_b   1.000
_cell.length_c   1.000
_cell.angle_alpha   90.00
_cell.angle_beta   90.00
_cell.angle_gamma   90.00
#
_symmetry.space_group_name_H-M   'P 1'
#
loop_
_entity.id
_entity.type
_entity.pdbx_description
1 polymer ?
#
loop_
_entity_poly.entity_id
_entity_poly.type
_entity_poly.pdbx_seq_one_letter_code
_entity_poly.pdbx_strand_id
1 'polypeptide(L)'
;NIEPVSDALAESLSDLMRSSNIGTTLQHQVCQHLNLLTALQELCLGVQPTDELEYREVLNGVQEDCLDLSLESGLSRMEDLTELRVLSVMRMKHKIRLEEVKWMVAHWPKLEAIPGLLSSATYEESDEELEALQDEEQHIIHWIKEHKPLLKYGAVVAPKGSLEEQS
;
A
#
# COMPACT_ATOMS: atom_id res chain seq x y z
N ASN A 1 0.70 50.85 -1.47
CA ASN A 1 0.25 49.62 -2.13
C ASN A 1 1.44 48.87 -2.67
N ILE A 2 2.02 48.01 -1.84
CA ILE A 2 3.03 47.02 -2.24
C ILE A 2 2.29 45.70 -2.08
N GLU A 3 1.93 45.06 -3.18
CA GLU A 3 1.24 43.77 -3.15
C GLU A 3 2.18 42.65 -2.68
N PRO A 4 1.64 41.60 -2.03
CA PRO A 4 2.44 40.52 -1.47
C PRO A 4 2.91 39.59 -2.59
N VAL A 5 4.12 39.85 -3.10
CA VAL A 5 4.85 38.98 -4.05
C VAL A 5 5.06 37.55 -3.50
N SER A 6 4.86 37.34 -2.20
CA SER A 6 5.00 36.05 -1.51
C SER A 6 3.96 35.01 -1.94
N ASP A 7 2.70 35.41 -2.15
CA ASP A 7 1.61 34.44 -2.33
C ASP A 7 1.57 33.88 -3.75
N ALA A 8 1.87 34.72 -4.75
CA ALA A 8 1.95 34.30 -6.16
C ALA A 8 3.13 33.34 -6.45
N LEU A 9 4.24 33.48 -5.71
CA LEU A 9 5.40 32.59 -5.79
C LEU A 9 5.14 31.25 -5.08
N ALA A 10 4.40 31.27 -3.97
CA ALA A 10 3.97 30.06 -3.27
C ALA A 10 2.95 29.25 -4.09
N GLU A 11 2.01 29.91 -4.78
CA GLU A 11 1.11 29.24 -5.72
C GLU A 11 1.85 28.67 -6.93
N SER A 12 2.79 29.41 -7.54
CA SER A 12 3.59 28.90 -8.66
C SER A 12 4.51 27.73 -8.29
N LEU A 13 5.06 27.70 -7.08
CA LEU A 13 5.85 26.56 -6.60
C LEU A 13 4.97 25.37 -6.23
N SER A 14 3.77 25.62 -5.71
CA SER A 14 2.76 24.58 -5.47
C SER A 14 2.27 23.98 -6.78
N ASP A 15 2.07 24.79 -7.81
CA ASP A 15 1.72 24.34 -9.17
C ASP A 15 2.90 23.62 -9.83
N LEU A 16 4.14 24.02 -9.59
CA LEU A 16 5.32 23.31 -10.09
C LEU A 16 5.47 21.94 -9.44
N MET A 17 5.22 21.83 -8.14
CA MET A 17 5.20 20.57 -7.39
C MET A 17 4.02 19.68 -7.82
N ARG A 18 2.84 20.27 -8.05
CA ARG A 18 1.66 19.60 -8.64
C ARG A 18 1.88 19.20 -10.11
N SER A 19 2.75 19.89 -10.85
CA SER A 19 3.13 19.59 -12.23
C SER A 19 4.30 18.60 -12.34
N SER A 20 4.85 18.11 -11.22
CA SER A 20 6.09 17.36 -11.24
C SER A 20 5.87 15.93 -11.77
N ASN A 21 6.14 15.76 -13.06
CA ASN A 21 6.51 14.48 -13.67
C ASN A 21 7.70 13.78 -12.96
N ILE A 22 8.31 14.43 -11.96
CA ILE A 22 9.40 13.91 -11.15
C ILE A 22 8.92 12.75 -10.26
N GLY A 23 7.74 12.89 -9.63
CA GLY A 23 7.17 11.82 -8.81
C GLY A 23 6.87 10.57 -9.63
N THR A 24 6.21 10.75 -10.79
CA THR A 24 5.90 9.63 -11.70
C THR A 24 7.15 9.01 -12.31
N THR A 25 8.17 9.80 -12.64
CA THR A 25 9.44 9.28 -13.16
C THR A 25 10.19 8.48 -12.11
N LEU A 26 10.27 8.95 -10.87
CA LEU A 26 10.93 8.22 -9.79
C LEU A 26 10.19 6.93 -9.46
N GLN A 27 8.86 6.97 -9.37
CA GLN A 27 8.04 5.78 -9.17
C GLN A 27 8.30 4.73 -10.26
N HIS A 28 8.31 5.15 -11.53
CA HIS A 28 8.63 4.24 -12.64
C HIS A 28 10.01 3.61 -12.50
N GLN A 29 11.03 4.38 -12.10
CA GLN A 29 12.38 3.86 -11.87
C GLN A 29 12.40 2.85 -10.72
N VAL A 30 11.71 3.14 -9.61
CA VAL A 30 11.61 2.20 -8.49
C VAL A 30 10.94 0.90 -8.91
N CYS A 31 9.79 0.96 -9.60
CA CYS A 31 9.12 -0.24 -10.11
C CYS A 31 10.00 -1.03 -11.09
N GLN A 32 10.71 -0.35 -12.00
CA GLN A 32 11.64 -1.00 -12.92
C GLN A 32 12.77 -1.71 -12.17
N HIS A 33 13.35 -1.08 -11.15
CA HIS A 33 14.39 -1.71 -10.35
C HIS A 33 13.88 -2.90 -9.54
N LEU A 34 12.68 -2.80 -8.97
CA LEU A 34 12.04 -3.92 -8.27
C LEU A 34 11.83 -5.10 -9.22
N ASN A 35 11.36 -4.86 -10.45
CA ASN A 35 11.12 -5.92 -11.43
C ASN A 35 12.38 -6.71 -11.82
N LEU A 36 13.58 -6.14 -11.66
CA LEU A 36 14.84 -6.86 -11.88
C LEU A 36 15.14 -7.89 -10.79
N LEU A 37 14.48 -7.80 -9.63
CA LEU A 37 14.64 -8.71 -8.50
C LEU A 37 13.71 -9.91 -8.66
N THR A 38 13.84 -10.67 -9.75
CA THR A 38 12.94 -11.79 -10.08
C THR A 38 12.93 -12.94 -9.06
N ALA A 39 13.93 -13.00 -8.19
CA ALA A 39 14.01 -13.94 -7.06
C ALA A 39 13.44 -13.37 -5.74
N LEU A 40 12.89 -12.16 -5.74
CA LEU A 40 12.33 -11.51 -4.56
C LEU A 40 11.10 -12.28 -4.08
N GLN A 41 11.12 -12.75 -2.83
CA GLN A 41 9.99 -13.47 -2.22
C GLN A 41 9.14 -12.58 -1.32
N GLU A 42 9.72 -11.52 -0.76
CA GLU A 42 9.03 -10.64 0.18
C GLU A 42 9.33 -9.19 -0.17
N LEU A 43 8.27 -8.40 -0.34
CA LEU A 43 8.36 -6.97 -0.58
C LEU A 43 7.52 -6.25 0.50
N CYS A 44 8.20 -5.51 1.37
CA CYS A 44 7.56 -4.69 2.39
C CYS A 44 7.64 -3.22 1.99
N LEU A 45 6.50 -2.64 1.63
CA LEU A 45 6.38 -1.21 1.28
C LEU A 45 5.82 -0.38 2.43
N GLY A 46 5.01 -1.02 3.28
CA GLY A 46 4.40 -0.39 4.44
C GLY A 46 5.31 -0.30 5.67
N VAL A 47 4.90 0.51 6.64
CA VAL A 47 5.57 0.62 7.94
C VAL A 47 5.25 -0.61 8.77
N GLN A 48 6.28 -1.44 9.03
CA GLN A 48 6.12 -2.54 9.97
C GLN A 48 5.95 -1.99 11.39
N PRO A 49 5.10 -2.60 12.22
CA PRO A 49 5.08 -2.33 13.64
C PRO A 49 6.40 -2.83 14.26
N THR A 50 7.43 -2.00 14.27
CA THR A 50 8.65 -2.26 15.04
C THR A 50 8.38 -1.98 16.52
N ASP A 51 8.89 -2.87 17.37
CA ASP A 51 8.67 -2.98 18.83
C ASP A 51 8.18 -1.73 19.58
N GLU A 52 7.14 -1.97 20.38
CA GLU A 52 6.35 -1.21 21.38
C GLU A 52 6.78 0.19 21.90
N LEU A 53 7.98 0.71 21.67
CA LEU A 53 8.52 1.85 22.43
C LEU A 53 8.48 3.22 21.72
N GLU A 54 8.30 3.30 20.39
CA GLU A 54 8.08 4.57 19.68
C GLU A 54 6.61 4.81 19.27
N TYR A 55 5.70 3.98 19.78
CA TYR A 55 4.30 3.95 19.39
C TYR A 55 3.57 5.28 19.60
N ARG A 56 3.86 6.05 20.65
CA ARG A 56 2.93 7.10 21.08
C ARG A 56 2.78 8.33 20.17
N GLU A 57 3.74 8.61 19.30
CA GLU A 57 3.64 9.73 18.35
C GLU A 57 3.40 9.28 16.90
N VAL A 58 3.69 8.00 16.58
CA VAL A 58 3.47 7.41 15.25
C VAL A 58 2.14 6.66 15.17
N LEU A 59 1.36 6.56 16.26
CA LEU A 59 0.15 5.73 16.38
C LEU A 59 -0.94 5.95 15.30
N ASN A 60 -0.92 7.07 14.57
CA ASN A 60 -1.89 7.36 13.50
C ASN A 60 -1.26 7.54 12.11
N GLY A 61 0.06 7.36 11.96
CA GLY A 61 0.74 7.60 10.68
C GLY A 61 0.39 6.51 9.68
N VAL A 62 -0.49 6.81 8.73
CA VAL A 62 -0.53 6.12 7.45
C VAL A 62 0.49 6.80 6.54
N GLN A 63 1.30 6.00 5.85
CA GLN A 63 2.22 6.52 4.85
C GLN A 63 1.42 7.02 3.64
N GLU A 64 1.31 8.34 3.48
CA GLU A 64 0.60 8.96 2.36
C GLU A 64 1.46 9.03 1.09
N ASP A 65 2.73 9.39 1.23
CA ASP A 65 3.71 9.44 0.13
C ASP A 65 4.31 8.05 -0.11
N CYS A 66 3.53 7.20 -0.77
CA CYS A 66 3.85 5.81 -1.01
C CYS A 66 3.84 5.48 -2.51
N LEU A 67 4.39 4.31 -2.88
CA LEU A 67 4.38 3.84 -4.26
C LEU A 67 2.93 3.63 -4.72
N ASP A 68 2.51 4.26 -5.82
CA ASP A 68 1.19 3.97 -6.38
C ASP A 68 1.18 2.56 -7.01
N LEU A 69 0.34 1.70 -6.45
CA LEU A 69 0.18 0.29 -6.82
C LEU A 69 -1.02 0.07 -7.76
N SER A 70 -1.49 1.11 -8.45
CA SER A 70 -2.46 0.98 -9.54
C SER A 70 -1.84 0.29 -10.76
N LEU A 71 -2.69 -0.34 -11.58
CA LEU A 71 -2.27 -0.97 -12.83
C LEU A 71 -1.68 0.02 -13.84
N GLU A 72 -2.17 1.26 -13.85
CA GLU A 72 -1.76 2.30 -14.79
C GLU A 72 -0.31 2.76 -14.54
N SER A 73 0.08 2.92 -13.27
CA SER A 73 1.33 3.63 -12.94
C SER A 73 2.46 2.72 -12.45
N GLY A 74 2.16 1.69 -11.64
CA GLY A 74 3.19 0.95 -10.92
C GLY A 74 3.11 -0.56 -11.07
N LEU A 75 1.93 -1.13 -10.87
CA LEU A 75 1.79 -2.57 -10.64
C LEU A 75 2.13 -3.41 -11.88
N SER A 76 1.67 -2.97 -13.06
CA SER A 76 1.94 -3.62 -14.35
C SER A 76 3.42 -3.75 -14.68
N ARG A 77 4.27 -2.89 -14.10
CA ARG A 77 5.73 -2.89 -14.32
C ARG A 77 6.47 -3.90 -13.47
N MET A 78 5.79 -4.56 -12.53
CA MET A 78 6.36 -5.54 -11.60
C MET A 78 5.90 -6.96 -11.92
N GLU A 79 5.52 -7.22 -13.18
CA GLU A 79 4.96 -8.52 -13.62
C GLU A 79 5.95 -9.69 -13.50
N ASP A 80 7.26 -9.43 -13.57
CA ASP A 80 8.29 -10.47 -13.54
C ASP A 80 8.66 -10.91 -12.11
N LEU A 81 8.00 -10.37 -11.08
CA LEU A 81 8.14 -10.80 -9.68
C LEU A 81 7.44 -12.15 -9.41
N THR A 82 7.70 -13.16 -10.23
CA THR A 82 6.99 -14.45 -10.18
C THR A 82 7.30 -15.28 -8.92
N GLU A 83 8.41 -14.96 -8.25
CA GLU A 83 8.81 -15.56 -6.98
C GLU A 83 8.22 -14.86 -5.75
N LEU A 84 7.47 -13.77 -5.94
CA LEU A 84 6.90 -13.00 -4.83
C LEU A 84 5.83 -13.81 -4.10
N ARG A 85 6.01 -13.94 -2.79
CA ARG A 85 5.13 -14.66 -1.86
C ARG A 85 4.41 -13.71 -0.92
N VAL A 86 5.05 -12.61 -0.52
CA VAL A 86 4.49 -11.64 0.42
C VAL A 86 4.64 -10.22 -0.13
N LEU A 87 3.52 -9.50 -0.24
CA LEU A 87 3.49 -8.05 -0.46
C LEU A 87 2.88 -7.37 0.78
N SER A 88 3.71 -6.77 1.62
CA SER A 88 3.21 -6.03 2.78
C SER A 88 2.98 -4.56 2.46
N VAL A 89 1.72 -4.13 2.56
CA VAL A 89 1.26 -2.73 2.41
C VAL A 89 0.64 -2.23 3.71
N MET A 90 1.03 -2.81 4.85
CA MET A 90 0.55 -2.39 6.16
C MET A 90 0.81 -0.90 6.41
N ARG A 91 -0.22 -0.18 6.86
CA ARG A 91 -0.13 1.25 7.19
C ARG A 91 0.29 2.13 6.00
N MET A 92 -0.06 1.71 4.79
CA MET A 92 0.20 2.44 3.55
C MET A 92 -1.12 2.94 2.97
N LYS A 93 -1.18 4.21 2.53
CA LYS A 93 -2.36 4.76 1.83
C LYS A 93 -2.38 4.27 0.38
N HIS A 94 -2.75 3.01 0.18
CA HIS A 94 -2.75 2.41 -1.15
C HIS A 94 -4.11 2.54 -1.86
N LYS A 95 -4.09 2.44 -3.18
CA LYS A 95 -5.30 2.42 -4.04
C LYS A 95 -5.56 1.04 -4.65
N ILE A 96 -5.10 -0.02 -4.02
CA ILE A 96 -5.33 -1.40 -4.50
C ILE A 96 -6.83 -1.69 -4.44
N ARG A 97 -7.45 -1.90 -5.60
CA ARG A 97 -8.85 -2.32 -5.74
C ARG A 97 -8.92 -3.77 -6.20
N LEU A 98 -10.15 -4.26 -6.43
CA LEU A 98 -10.36 -5.62 -6.90
C LEU A 98 -9.60 -5.95 -8.20
N GLU A 99 -9.46 -4.99 -9.11
CA GLU A 99 -8.75 -5.19 -10.38
C GLU A 99 -7.25 -5.42 -10.18
N GLU A 100 -6.61 -4.64 -9.30
CA GLU A 100 -5.22 -4.85 -8.91
C GLU A 100 -5.03 -6.22 -8.25
N VAL A 101 -5.91 -6.62 -7.33
CA VAL A 101 -5.82 -7.94 -6.66
C VAL A 101 -5.91 -9.09 -7.68
N LYS A 102 -6.85 -9.01 -8.62
CA LYS A 102 -6.99 -9.99 -9.71
C LYS A 102 -5.72 -10.08 -10.53
N TRP A 103 -5.15 -8.93 -10.88
CA TRP A 103 -3.91 -8.87 -11.65
C TRP A 103 -2.73 -9.47 -10.89
N MET A 104 -2.57 -9.14 -9.60
CA MET A 104 -1.51 -9.68 -8.73
C MET A 104 -1.58 -11.21 -8.68
N VAL A 105 -2.78 -11.77 -8.49
CA VAL A 105 -2.96 -13.23 -8.44
C VAL A 105 -2.67 -13.90 -9.79
N ALA A 106 -2.93 -13.23 -10.90
CA ALA A 106 -2.66 -13.75 -12.24
C ALA A 106 -1.16 -13.74 -12.58
N HIS A 107 -0.41 -12.72 -12.17
CA HIS A 107 1.01 -12.53 -12.56
C HIS A 107 2.01 -12.97 -11.50
N TRP A 108 1.62 -13.01 -10.22
CA TRP A 108 2.44 -13.49 -9.10
C TRP A 108 1.92 -14.83 -8.60
N PRO A 109 2.21 -15.95 -9.29
CA PRO A 109 1.59 -17.25 -9.02
C PRO A 109 1.88 -17.77 -7.61
N LYS A 110 3.01 -17.36 -7.02
CA LYS A 110 3.47 -17.75 -5.68
C LYS A 110 2.99 -16.83 -4.57
N LEU A 111 2.15 -15.84 -4.88
CA LEU A 111 1.63 -14.91 -3.88
C LEU A 111 0.76 -15.64 -2.85
N GLU A 112 1.16 -15.53 -1.58
CA GLU A 112 0.57 -16.19 -0.42
C GLU A 112 -0.04 -15.20 0.57
N ALA A 113 0.49 -13.97 0.64
CA ALA A 113 -0.03 -12.97 1.55
C ALA A 113 0.10 -11.52 1.02
N ILE A 114 -0.90 -10.70 1.34
CA ILE A 114 -0.91 -9.26 1.17
C ILE A 114 -1.32 -8.57 2.49
N PRO A 115 -0.45 -8.52 3.52
CA PRO A 115 -0.76 -7.85 4.77
C PRO A 115 -1.08 -6.37 4.57
N GLY A 116 -2.16 -5.92 5.20
CA GLY A 116 -2.62 -4.53 5.10
C GLY A 116 -3.43 -4.22 3.85
N LEU A 117 -3.82 -5.23 3.04
CA LEU A 117 -4.66 -5.03 1.85
C LEU A 117 -6.03 -4.41 2.18
N LEU A 118 -6.61 -4.81 3.31
CA LEU A 118 -7.84 -4.20 3.81
C LEU A 118 -7.44 -3.01 4.66
N SER A 119 -7.92 -1.84 4.27
CA SER A 119 -7.62 -0.59 4.93
C SER A 119 -8.27 -0.60 6.30
N SER A 120 -7.50 -0.29 7.34
CA SER A 120 -8.13 0.23 8.55
C SER A 120 -8.46 1.69 8.25
N ALA A 121 -9.68 1.95 7.78
CA ALA A 121 -10.21 3.29 7.57
C ALA A 121 -9.64 4.29 8.57
N THR A 122 -8.93 5.31 8.07
CA THR A 122 -8.41 6.38 8.91
C THR A 122 -9.49 7.41 9.21
N TYR A 123 -9.38 8.05 10.37
CA TYR A 123 -10.40 8.89 10.99
C TYR A 123 -10.81 10.19 10.25
N GLU A 124 -10.41 10.38 9.00
CA GLU A 124 -10.66 11.63 8.25
C GLU A 124 -11.59 11.47 7.04
N GLU A 125 -12.05 10.25 6.75
CA GLU A 125 -12.97 10.01 5.62
C GLU A 125 -14.42 10.29 6.02
N SER A 126 -15.20 10.80 5.07
CA SER A 126 -16.64 11.01 5.27
C SER A 126 -17.40 9.68 5.37
N ASP A 127 -18.57 9.67 6.02
CA ASP A 127 -19.40 8.47 6.14
C ASP A 127 -19.71 7.82 4.77
N GLU A 128 -19.91 8.64 3.73
CA GLU A 128 -20.19 8.18 2.36
C GLU A 128 -18.96 7.50 1.72
N GLU A 129 -17.75 8.04 1.92
CA GLU A 129 -16.50 7.44 1.42
C GLU A 129 -16.18 6.14 2.14
N LEU A 130 -16.45 6.08 3.46
CA LEU A 130 -16.28 4.87 4.26
C LEU A 130 -17.18 3.73 3.79
N GLU A 131 -18.44 4.01 3.47
CA GLU A 131 -19.37 3.01 2.95
C GLU A 131 -18.90 2.45 1.59
N ALA A 132 -18.47 3.33 0.68
CA ALA A 132 -17.95 2.93 -0.62
C ALA A 132 -16.67 2.06 -0.52
N LEU A 133 -15.78 2.38 0.43
CA LEU A 133 -14.59 1.57 0.69
C LEU A 133 -14.95 0.20 1.28
N GLN A 134 -15.90 0.14 2.20
CA GLN A 134 -16.35 -1.13 2.79
C GLN A 134 -16.95 -2.06 1.74
N ASP A 135 -17.77 -1.53 0.82
CA ASP A 135 -18.34 -2.30 -0.28
C ASP A 135 -17.25 -2.90 -1.19
N GLU A 136 -16.24 -2.10 -1.55
CA GLU A 136 -15.10 -2.56 -2.34
C GLU A 136 -14.28 -3.63 -1.60
N GLU A 137 -14.04 -3.45 -0.30
CA GLU A 137 -13.38 -4.46 0.53
C GLU A 137 -14.17 -5.77 0.58
N GLN A 138 -15.49 -5.71 0.70
CA GLN A 138 -16.33 -6.91 0.65
C GLN A 138 -16.22 -7.62 -0.70
N HIS A 139 -16.14 -6.88 -1.81
CA HIS A 139 -15.92 -7.46 -3.13
C HIS A 139 -14.56 -8.16 -3.23
N ILE A 140 -13.50 -7.54 -2.72
CA ILE A 140 -12.15 -8.13 -2.65
C ILE A 140 -12.17 -9.42 -1.82
N ILE A 141 -12.75 -9.36 -0.61
CA ILE A 141 -12.86 -10.49 0.31
C ILE A 141 -13.62 -11.64 -0.35
N HIS A 142 -14.78 -11.34 -0.96
CA HIS A 142 -15.61 -12.34 -1.62
C HIS A 142 -14.84 -13.02 -2.76
N TRP A 143 -14.20 -12.22 -3.62
CA TRP A 143 -13.44 -12.74 -4.75
C TRP A 143 -12.24 -13.59 -4.31
N ILE A 144 -11.46 -13.14 -3.32
CA ILE A 144 -10.32 -13.92 -2.78
C ILE A 144 -10.80 -15.26 -2.22
N LYS A 145 -11.90 -15.28 -1.46
CA LYS A 145 -12.47 -16.52 -0.90
C LYS A 145 -12.85 -17.52 -1.98
N GLU A 146 -13.36 -17.04 -3.11
CA GLU A 146 -13.77 -17.87 -4.24
C GLU A 146 -12.58 -18.35 -5.08
N HIS A 147 -11.60 -17.49 -5.37
CA HIS A 147 -10.57 -17.75 -6.39
C HIS A 147 -9.19 -18.07 -5.83
N LYS A 148 -8.86 -17.60 -4.62
CA LYS A 148 -7.55 -17.80 -3.98
C LYS A 148 -7.72 -17.95 -2.46
N PRO A 149 -8.44 -18.99 -1.97
CA PRO A 149 -8.83 -19.12 -0.56
C PRO A 149 -7.66 -19.25 0.42
N LEU A 150 -6.45 -19.55 -0.07
CA LEU A 150 -5.23 -19.64 0.74
C LEU A 150 -4.49 -18.30 0.88
N LEU A 151 -4.87 -17.27 0.10
CA LEU A 151 -4.27 -15.94 0.17
C LEU A 151 -4.66 -15.25 1.47
N LYS A 152 -3.67 -14.79 2.23
CA LYS A 152 -3.87 -14.05 3.48
C LYS A 152 -3.86 -12.55 3.19
N TYR A 153 -4.78 -11.76 3.75
CA TYR A 153 -4.92 -10.34 3.39
C TYR A 153 -5.27 -9.39 4.55
N GLY A 154 -5.43 -9.91 5.77
CA GLY A 154 -5.72 -9.09 6.95
C GLY A 154 -4.46 -8.49 7.58
N ALA A 155 -4.64 -7.78 8.69
CA ALA A 155 -3.54 -7.47 9.59
C ALA A 155 -2.83 -8.79 9.98
N VAL A 156 -1.51 -8.82 9.93
CA VAL A 156 -0.76 -9.94 10.51
C VAL A 156 -1.08 -9.92 12.00
N VAL A 157 -1.99 -10.80 12.44
CA VAL A 157 -2.12 -11.11 13.85
C VAL A 157 -0.76 -11.64 14.23
N ALA A 158 0.02 -10.84 14.96
CA ALA A 158 1.32 -11.26 15.45
C ALA A 158 1.13 -12.67 16.02
N PRO A 159 1.96 -13.66 15.63
CA PRO A 159 1.86 -14.99 16.21
C PRO A 159 1.89 -14.75 17.72
N LYS A 160 0.80 -15.10 18.42
CA LYS A 160 0.74 -15.01 19.87
C LYS A 160 1.93 -15.81 20.36
N GLY A 161 3.02 -15.14 20.69
CA GLY A 161 4.20 -15.78 21.23
C GLY A 161 3.71 -16.58 22.41
N SER A 162 3.93 -17.89 22.34
CA SER A 162 3.78 -18.82 23.45
C SER A 162 4.54 -18.27 24.65
N LEU A 163 3.87 -17.48 25.48
CA LEU A 163 4.21 -17.24 26.88
C LEU A 163 3.55 -18.35 27.72
N GLU A 164 3.87 -19.59 27.37
CA GLU A 164 3.72 -20.81 28.15
C GLU A 164 5.06 -21.52 27.90
N GLU A 165 5.94 -21.84 28.82
CA GLU A 165 5.87 -22.08 30.26
C GLU A 165 7.22 -21.65 30.87
N GLN A 166 7.19 -20.98 32.02
CA GLN A 166 8.19 -21.15 33.08
C GLN A 166 7.70 -20.46 34.35
N SER A 167 6.87 -21.16 35.12
CA SER A 167 6.72 -21.00 36.58
C SER A 167 6.20 -22.31 37.17
#